data_AF-A0A181Z9B6-F1
#
_entry.id   AF-A0A181Z9B6-F1
#
_cell.length_a   1.000
_cell.length_b   1.000
_cell.length_c   1.000
_cell.angle_alpha   90.00
_cell.angle_beta   90.00
_cell.angle_gamma   90.00
#
_symmetry.space_group_name_H-M   'P 1'
#
loop_
_entity.id
_entity.type
_entity.pdbx_description
1 polymer ?
#
loop_
_entity_poly.entity_id
_entity_poly.type
_entity_poly.pdbx_seq_one_letter_code
_entity_poly.pdbx_strand_id
1 'polypeptide(L)'
;MDEASRDLIPAGTTFTADDVTWWAGKGERSLDQAIAEADVLVSAPHAGAAIPEELDRFLAPEFTRRLQYDYTDVSTSAVVRRWAEIDPRVVVVENPHPRMVRDPNRARPASLVDDLREAFDRVRTAGRGNRVDLGGVDAIRPVTFSFFPLIEPPTSDAALVDLAAAFEDVADRGLGVYERTRDELIERFVTRTMAGGGTFTTLSFHDTMNTTTRIDGAVDVPREPADRLPGMVALSNRGDANGDRRGDDAVTMDPARLRSLAAAHRMAFGVPDGAVQCNQPYLGSQEIIRAGARFAQLANDAAVHGATFDAVQAEFLREFLLGDANTAVLRAPGTGWVTPDAAHVDRIAHACRDAWDAYRAA
;
A
#
# COMPACT_ATOMS: atom_id res chain seq x y z
N MET A 1 -8.06 -25.87 8.29
CA MET A 1 -8.67 -24.57 8.66
C MET A 1 -9.90 -24.39 7.80
N ASP A 2 -10.99 -23.88 8.38
CA ASP A 2 -12.18 -23.49 7.64
C ASP A 2 -11.79 -22.38 6.64
N GLU A 3 -12.17 -22.49 5.37
CA GLU A 3 -11.87 -21.46 4.37
C GLU A 3 -12.46 -20.10 4.76
N ALA A 4 -13.52 -20.09 5.58
CA ALA A 4 -14.16 -18.88 6.07
C ALA A 4 -13.43 -18.20 7.25
N SER A 5 -12.60 -18.93 8.00
CA SER A 5 -11.99 -18.39 9.22
C SER A 5 -11.02 -17.27 8.91
N ARG A 6 -11.11 -16.18 9.68
CA ARG A 6 -10.15 -15.06 9.62
C ARG A 6 -8.72 -15.58 9.81
N ASP A 7 -7.81 -14.94 9.11
CA ASP A 7 -6.38 -15.22 9.22
C ASP A 7 -5.79 -14.35 10.34
N LEU A 8 -5.23 -14.97 11.38
CA LEU A 8 -4.82 -14.28 12.61
C LEU A 8 -3.31 -14.38 12.83
N ILE A 9 -2.72 -13.27 13.28
CA ILE A 9 -1.36 -13.22 13.83
C ILE A 9 -1.46 -13.62 15.31
N PRO A 10 -0.66 -14.60 15.79
CA PRO A 10 -0.71 -15.02 17.19
C PRO A 10 -0.55 -13.85 18.17
N ALA A 11 -1.33 -13.85 19.25
CA ALA A 11 -1.27 -12.80 20.27
C ALA A 11 0.15 -12.58 20.81
N GLY A 12 0.53 -11.33 21.01
CA GLY A 12 1.85 -10.95 21.51
C GLY A 12 2.96 -10.91 20.46
N THR A 13 2.69 -11.27 19.19
CA THR A 13 3.70 -11.22 18.12
C THR A 13 4.24 -9.80 17.98
N THR A 14 5.56 -9.68 17.96
CA THR A 14 6.27 -8.41 17.70
C THR A 14 7.21 -8.64 16.54
N PHE A 15 7.04 -7.85 15.49
CA PHE A 15 7.87 -7.88 14.30
C PHE A 15 9.16 -7.09 14.53
N THR A 16 10.20 -7.44 13.79
CA THR A 16 11.48 -6.74 13.73
C THR A 16 11.64 -6.05 12.39
N ALA A 17 12.63 -5.16 12.27
CA ALA A 17 12.98 -4.55 10.99
C ALA A 17 13.36 -5.62 9.94
N ASP A 18 14.00 -6.72 10.36
CA ASP A 18 14.32 -7.82 9.46
C ASP A 18 13.05 -8.53 8.98
N ASP A 19 12.06 -8.78 9.85
CA ASP A 19 10.82 -9.47 9.44
C ASP A 19 10.03 -8.72 8.35
N VAL A 20 10.21 -7.40 8.26
CA VAL A 20 9.46 -6.50 7.38
C VAL A 20 10.30 -5.93 6.23
N THR A 21 11.47 -6.49 5.96
CA THR A 21 12.34 -6.04 4.86
C THR A 21 12.83 -7.17 3.97
N TRP A 22 12.86 -6.93 2.66
CA TRP A 22 13.26 -7.91 1.64
C TRP A 22 14.22 -7.29 0.64
N TRP A 23 15.22 -8.06 0.24
CA TRP A 23 16.23 -7.70 -0.75
C TRP A 23 16.89 -8.95 -1.33
N ALA A 24 17.54 -8.81 -2.48
CA ALA A 24 18.22 -9.91 -3.15
C ALA A 24 19.35 -10.49 -2.28
N GLY A 25 19.34 -11.80 -2.06
CA GLY A 25 20.36 -12.49 -1.26
C GLY A 25 20.26 -12.25 0.24
N LYS A 26 19.09 -11.88 0.77
CA LYS A 26 18.84 -11.83 2.21
C LYS A 26 19.24 -13.14 2.89
N GLY A 27 19.98 -13.04 4.00
CA GLY A 27 20.60 -14.17 4.70
C GLY A 27 22.04 -14.45 4.28
N GLU A 28 22.44 -14.04 3.07
CA GLU A 28 23.82 -14.12 2.57
C GLU A 28 24.49 -12.74 2.54
N ARG A 29 23.70 -11.69 2.37
CA ARG A 29 24.13 -10.28 2.22
C ARG A 29 23.51 -9.43 3.31
N SER A 30 24.27 -8.45 3.82
CA SER A 30 23.74 -7.49 4.78
C SER A 30 22.82 -6.45 4.11
N LEU A 31 21.95 -5.84 4.91
CA LEU A 31 21.11 -4.73 4.44
C LEU A 31 21.96 -3.53 3.97
N ASP A 32 23.11 -3.26 4.60
CA ASP A 32 24.03 -2.21 4.14
C ASP A 32 24.56 -2.48 2.73
N GLN A 33 24.88 -3.74 2.41
CA GLN A 33 25.31 -4.13 1.07
C GLN A 33 24.19 -3.96 0.06
N ALA A 34 22.95 -4.30 0.43
CA ALA A 34 21.79 -4.12 -0.43
C ALA A 34 21.53 -2.63 -0.74
N ILE A 35 21.54 -1.76 0.28
CA ILE A 35 21.36 -0.31 0.12
C ILE A 35 22.49 0.31 -0.72
N ALA A 36 23.72 -0.22 -0.62
CA ALA A 36 24.83 0.27 -1.42
C ALA A 36 24.62 0.09 -2.93
N GLU A 37 23.83 -0.91 -3.35
CA GLU A 37 23.55 -1.22 -4.77
C GLU A 37 22.19 -0.72 -5.25
N ALA A 38 21.25 -0.54 -4.34
CA ALA A 38 19.89 -0.14 -4.65
C ALA A 38 19.73 1.34 -4.96
N ASP A 39 18.79 1.61 -5.88
CA ASP A 39 18.30 2.95 -6.23
C ASP A 39 16.78 3.08 -6.05
N VAL A 40 16.09 1.98 -5.72
CA VAL A 40 14.66 1.96 -5.41
C VAL A 40 14.40 1.37 -4.03
N LEU A 41 13.67 2.13 -3.20
CA LEU A 41 13.00 1.61 -2.01
C LEU A 41 11.52 1.46 -2.32
N VAL A 42 10.99 0.25 -2.22
CA VAL A 42 9.57 -0.04 -2.42
C VAL A 42 8.90 -0.19 -1.06
N SER A 43 7.87 0.60 -0.79
CA SER A 43 6.99 0.42 0.35
C SER A 43 5.68 -0.24 -0.07
N ALA A 44 5.21 -1.24 0.67
CA ALA A 44 3.88 -1.84 0.49
C ALA A 44 3.05 -1.68 1.78
N PRO A 45 2.49 -0.48 2.01
CA PRO A 45 1.85 -0.11 3.28
C PRO A 45 0.59 -0.91 3.65
N HIS A 46 -0.05 -1.56 2.68
CA HIS A 46 -1.27 -2.35 2.92
C HIS A 46 -1.13 -3.82 2.51
N ALA A 47 0.09 -4.33 2.39
CA ALA A 47 0.35 -5.71 1.98
C ALA A 47 -0.13 -6.76 2.99
N GLY A 48 0.01 -6.47 4.29
CA GLY A 48 -0.41 -7.36 5.37
C GLY A 48 -1.93 -7.57 5.40
N ALA A 49 -2.37 -8.82 5.54
CA ALA A 49 -3.78 -9.17 5.67
C ALA A 49 -4.13 -9.79 7.03
N ALA A 50 -3.21 -10.53 7.64
CA ALA A 50 -3.45 -11.25 8.89
C ALA A 50 -3.67 -10.29 10.06
N ILE A 51 -4.70 -10.54 10.88
CA ILE A 51 -5.13 -9.62 11.94
C ILE A 51 -4.51 -10.04 13.27
N PRO A 52 -3.94 -9.13 14.08
CA PRO A 52 -3.55 -9.44 15.46
C PRO A 52 -4.70 -10.06 16.24
N GLU A 53 -4.47 -11.26 16.81
CA GLU A 53 -5.49 -12.04 17.53
C GLU A 53 -6.18 -11.24 18.65
N GLU A 54 -5.47 -10.29 19.27
CA GLU A 54 -6.03 -9.40 20.31
C GLU A 54 -7.21 -8.54 19.81
N LEU A 55 -7.28 -8.29 18.50
CA LEU A 55 -8.35 -7.51 17.89
C LEU A 55 -9.57 -8.35 17.50
N ASP A 56 -9.45 -9.68 17.46
CA ASP A 56 -10.48 -10.57 16.94
C ASP A 56 -11.82 -10.42 17.67
N ARG A 57 -11.76 -10.14 18.98
CA ARG A 57 -12.93 -9.91 19.86
C ARG A 57 -13.75 -8.66 19.53
N PHE A 58 -13.19 -7.72 18.77
CA PHE A 58 -13.88 -6.49 18.38
C PHE A 58 -14.47 -6.57 16.98
N LEU A 59 -14.12 -7.60 16.21
CA LEU A 59 -14.49 -7.69 14.81
C LEU A 59 -15.91 -8.22 14.67
N ALA A 60 -16.66 -7.61 13.74
CA ALA A 60 -18.00 -8.06 13.41
C ALA A 60 -17.98 -9.56 13.00
N PRO A 61 -18.91 -10.40 13.49
CA PRO A 61 -18.94 -11.83 13.17
C PRO A 61 -19.06 -12.13 11.67
N GLU A 62 -19.71 -11.26 10.92
CA GLU A 62 -19.85 -11.32 9.47
C GLU A 62 -18.57 -10.95 8.69
N PHE A 63 -17.51 -10.48 9.37
CA PHE A 63 -16.25 -10.12 8.75
C PHE A 63 -15.43 -11.39 8.41
N THR A 64 -15.68 -11.92 7.22
CA THR A 64 -15.05 -13.14 6.70
C THR A 64 -13.61 -12.92 6.22
N ARG A 65 -12.88 -14.01 5.98
CA ARG A 65 -11.54 -13.96 5.36
C ARG A 65 -11.54 -13.24 4.00
N ARG A 66 -12.60 -13.39 3.19
CA ARG A 66 -12.78 -12.66 1.93
C ARG A 66 -12.75 -11.15 2.15
N LEU A 67 -13.53 -10.65 3.10
CA LEU A 67 -13.61 -9.22 3.42
C LEU A 67 -12.30 -8.70 4.03
N GLN A 68 -11.67 -9.51 4.88
CA GLN A 68 -10.34 -9.23 5.43
C GLN A 68 -9.32 -8.97 4.33
N TYR A 69 -9.22 -9.86 3.35
CA TYR A 69 -8.21 -9.75 2.28
C TYR A 69 -8.59 -8.67 1.25
N ASP A 70 -9.87 -8.52 0.90
CA ASP A 70 -10.34 -7.45 -0.01
C ASP A 70 -10.00 -6.05 0.52
N TYR A 71 -10.03 -5.87 1.83
CA TYR A 71 -9.72 -4.62 2.53
C TYR A 71 -8.22 -4.26 2.55
N THR A 72 -7.36 -5.07 1.93
CA THR A 72 -5.89 -4.93 1.94
C THR A 72 -5.36 -4.95 0.51
N ASP A 73 -4.12 -4.51 0.30
CA ASP A 73 -3.42 -4.60 -1.00
C ASP A 73 -2.65 -5.93 -1.06
N VAL A 74 -3.31 -7.05 -0.72
CA VAL A 74 -2.64 -8.33 -0.44
C VAL A 74 -1.88 -8.92 -1.62
N SER A 75 -2.21 -8.52 -2.85
CA SER A 75 -1.54 -9.05 -4.05
C SER A 75 -0.16 -8.42 -4.24
N THR A 76 0.10 -7.27 -3.62
CA THR A 76 1.38 -6.57 -3.68
C THR A 76 2.52 -7.41 -3.10
N SER A 77 2.34 -8.02 -1.93
CA SER A 77 3.40 -8.75 -1.19
C SER A 77 4.10 -9.80 -2.06
N ALA A 78 3.34 -10.67 -2.74
CA ALA A 78 3.93 -11.71 -3.58
C ALA A 78 4.78 -11.12 -4.73
N VAL A 79 4.32 -10.02 -5.33
CA VAL A 79 5.00 -9.35 -6.44
C VAL A 79 6.25 -8.62 -5.96
N VAL A 80 6.15 -7.79 -4.93
CA VAL A 80 7.27 -6.95 -4.48
C VAL A 80 8.39 -7.79 -3.87
N ARG A 81 8.08 -8.85 -3.10
CA ARG A 81 9.10 -9.79 -2.60
C ARG A 81 9.81 -10.46 -3.75
N ARG A 82 9.06 -10.98 -4.72
CA ARG A 82 9.65 -11.65 -5.88
C ARG A 82 10.52 -10.69 -6.68
N TRP A 83 10.11 -9.42 -6.82
CA TRP A 83 10.92 -8.40 -7.48
C TRP A 83 12.22 -8.12 -6.71
N ALA A 84 12.16 -7.93 -5.39
CA ALA A 84 13.34 -7.75 -4.55
C ALA A 84 14.30 -8.95 -4.59
N GLU A 85 13.79 -10.18 -4.73
CA GLU A 85 14.62 -11.37 -4.89
C GLU A 85 15.46 -11.37 -6.18
N ILE A 86 14.87 -10.88 -7.29
CA ILE A 86 15.49 -10.97 -8.63
C ILE A 86 16.23 -9.71 -9.05
N ASP A 87 16.01 -8.58 -8.37
CA ASP A 87 16.64 -7.30 -8.69
C ASP A 87 17.44 -6.77 -7.48
N PRO A 88 18.79 -6.83 -7.51
CA PRO A 88 19.62 -6.35 -6.41
C PRO A 88 19.54 -4.83 -6.22
N ARG A 89 18.90 -4.11 -7.14
CA ARG A 89 18.75 -2.65 -7.07
C ARG A 89 17.50 -2.21 -6.30
N VAL A 90 16.77 -3.16 -5.72
CA VAL A 90 15.50 -2.93 -5.03
C VAL A 90 15.58 -3.44 -3.60
N VAL A 91 15.15 -2.59 -2.67
CA VAL A 91 14.83 -2.97 -1.29
C VAL A 91 13.35 -2.77 -1.07
N VAL A 92 12.68 -3.74 -0.45
CA VAL A 92 11.26 -3.67 -0.12
C VAL A 92 11.07 -3.59 1.38
N VAL A 93 10.10 -2.79 1.81
CA VAL A 93 9.56 -2.75 3.18
C VAL A 93 8.03 -2.88 3.12
N GLU A 94 7.43 -3.73 3.95
CA GLU A 94 6.00 -4.06 3.89
C GLU A 94 5.42 -3.98 5.29
N ASN A 95 4.20 -3.45 5.37
CA ASN A 95 3.47 -3.46 6.63
C ASN A 95 2.96 -4.88 6.90
N PRO A 96 3.35 -5.52 8.03
CA PRO A 96 2.88 -6.87 8.34
C PRO A 96 1.41 -6.89 8.79
N HIS A 97 0.87 -5.74 9.19
CA HIS A 97 -0.51 -5.61 9.64
C HIS A 97 -1.42 -5.10 8.51
N PRO A 98 -2.71 -5.47 8.51
CA PRO A 98 -3.70 -4.86 7.64
C PRO A 98 -3.87 -3.39 8.00
N ARG A 99 -4.16 -2.57 6.99
CA ARG A 99 -4.48 -1.14 7.15
C ARG A 99 -5.62 -0.88 8.14
N MET A 100 -6.41 -1.92 8.43
CA MET A 100 -7.42 -1.96 9.47
C MET A 100 -6.87 -1.58 10.86
N VAL A 101 -5.66 -2.01 11.21
CA VAL A 101 -5.05 -1.72 12.52
C VAL A 101 -4.84 -0.21 12.67
N ARG A 102 -4.26 0.40 11.65
CA ARG A 102 -4.29 1.84 11.39
C ARG A 102 -3.71 2.01 10.00
N ASP A 103 -4.32 2.85 9.17
CA ASP A 103 -3.86 3.06 7.82
C ASP A 103 -2.55 3.91 7.84
N PRO A 104 -1.36 3.34 7.51
CA PRO A 104 -0.09 4.09 7.45
C PRO A 104 -0.12 5.20 6.41
N ASN A 105 -1.06 5.14 5.48
CA ASN A 105 -1.28 6.10 4.41
C ASN A 105 -2.25 7.22 4.80
N ARG A 106 -2.49 7.39 6.10
CA ARG A 106 -3.21 8.50 6.71
C ARG A 106 -2.32 9.26 7.71
N ALA A 107 -2.73 10.47 8.06
CA ALA A 107 -2.12 11.17 9.18
C ALA A 107 -2.37 10.38 10.47
N ARG A 108 -1.37 10.34 11.36
CA ARG A 108 -1.57 9.74 12.68
C ARG A 108 -2.57 10.62 13.44
N PRO A 109 -3.64 10.03 14.02
CA PRO A 109 -4.63 10.80 14.74
C PRO A 109 -4.03 11.42 16.00
N ALA A 110 -4.52 12.60 16.39
CA ALA A 110 -4.11 13.24 17.64
C ALA A 110 -4.76 12.56 18.86
N SER A 111 -5.97 12.03 18.69
CA SER A 111 -6.72 11.27 19.69
C SER A 111 -7.47 10.15 18.98
N LEU A 112 -7.00 8.90 19.14
CA LEU A 112 -7.65 7.77 18.46
C LEU A 112 -9.08 7.54 18.98
N VAL A 113 -9.30 7.78 20.27
CA VAL A 113 -10.63 7.67 20.90
C VAL A 113 -11.62 8.63 20.27
N ASP A 114 -11.22 9.88 20.03
CA ASP A 114 -12.14 10.88 19.47
C ASP A 114 -12.45 10.61 18.00
N ASP A 115 -11.43 10.25 17.20
CA ASP A 115 -11.61 9.87 15.80
C ASP A 115 -12.51 8.62 15.67
N LEU A 116 -12.30 7.59 16.51
CA LEU A 116 -13.17 6.41 16.52
C LEU A 116 -14.60 6.76 16.93
N ARG A 117 -14.79 7.59 17.96
CA ARG A 117 -16.13 8.05 18.37
C ARG A 117 -16.86 8.70 17.21
N GLU A 118 -16.19 9.65 16.55
CA GLU A 118 -16.76 10.36 15.41
C GLU A 118 -17.04 9.41 14.23
N ALA A 119 -16.12 8.49 13.92
CA ALA A 119 -16.32 7.51 12.86
C ALA A 119 -17.56 6.63 13.12
N PHE A 120 -17.74 6.11 14.34
CA PHE A 120 -18.94 5.35 14.71
C PHE A 120 -20.21 6.20 14.66
N ASP A 121 -20.16 7.46 15.08
CA ASP A 121 -21.30 8.38 15.03
C ASP A 121 -21.74 8.66 13.58
N ARG A 122 -20.78 8.86 12.67
CA ARG A 122 -21.04 9.04 11.23
C ARG A 122 -21.65 7.77 10.63
N VAL A 123 -21.11 6.58 10.93
CA VAL A 123 -21.67 5.30 10.46
C VAL A 123 -23.08 5.06 10.99
N ARG A 124 -23.31 5.33 12.27
CA ARG A 124 -24.63 5.20 12.91
C ARG A 124 -25.66 6.13 12.27
N THR A 125 -25.25 7.36 11.96
CA THR A 125 -26.11 8.35 11.29
C THR A 125 -26.45 7.94 9.86
N ALA A 126 -25.46 7.41 9.11
CA ALA A 126 -25.68 6.92 7.75
C ALA A 126 -26.59 5.66 7.72
N GLY A 127 -26.50 4.82 8.76
CA GLY A 127 -27.20 3.54 8.83
C GLY A 127 -26.38 2.40 8.24
N ARG A 128 -26.66 1.18 8.70
CA ARG A 128 -25.90 -0.03 8.36
C ARG A 128 -25.89 -0.30 6.86
N GLY A 129 -24.69 -0.47 6.28
CA GLY A 129 -24.50 -0.78 4.85
C GLY A 129 -24.62 0.43 3.91
N ASN A 130 -24.90 1.62 4.43
CA ASN A 130 -24.99 2.83 3.62
C ASN A 130 -23.64 3.52 3.47
N ARG A 131 -23.48 4.22 2.35
CA ARG A 131 -22.30 5.06 2.08
C ARG A 131 -22.16 6.13 3.16
N VAL A 132 -20.95 6.26 3.68
CA VAL A 132 -20.57 7.25 4.70
C VAL A 132 -19.22 7.86 4.38
N ASP A 133 -19.08 9.16 4.60
CA ASP A 133 -17.80 9.85 4.49
C ASP A 133 -17.05 9.81 5.83
N LEU A 134 -15.90 9.16 5.82
CA LEU A 134 -15.01 9.05 6.98
C LEU A 134 -13.76 9.93 6.83
N GLY A 135 -13.72 10.82 5.84
CA GLY A 135 -12.61 11.74 5.64
C GLY A 135 -12.26 12.49 6.93
N GLY A 136 -10.98 12.42 7.30
CA GLY A 136 -10.42 13.04 8.50
C GLY A 136 -10.47 12.18 9.76
N VAL A 137 -11.22 11.08 9.78
CA VAL A 137 -11.36 10.14 10.92
C VAL A 137 -11.25 8.68 10.46
N ASP A 138 -10.62 8.44 9.30
CA ASP A 138 -10.51 7.12 8.66
C ASP A 138 -9.16 6.43 8.91
N ALA A 139 -8.40 6.87 9.91
CA ALA A 139 -7.18 6.19 10.34
C ALA A 139 -7.47 4.75 10.79
N ILE A 140 -8.61 4.52 11.45
CA ILE A 140 -9.19 3.19 11.70
C ILE A 140 -10.65 3.25 11.27
N ARG A 141 -11.07 2.41 10.33
CA ARG A 141 -12.44 2.43 9.82
C ARG A 141 -13.29 1.37 10.51
N PRO A 142 -14.46 1.72 11.07
CA PRO A 142 -15.39 0.73 11.64
C PRO A 142 -16.11 -0.11 10.57
N VAL A 143 -15.99 0.27 9.30
CA VAL A 143 -16.59 -0.41 8.14
C VAL A 143 -15.60 -0.54 6.98
N THR A 144 -15.80 -1.54 6.12
CA THR A 144 -15.05 -1.75 4.88
C THR A 144 -15.27 -0.62 3.86
N PHE A 145 -14.58 -0.66 2.72
CA PHE A 145 -14.82 0.28 1.62
C PHE A 145 -16.20 0.09 0.96
N SER A 146 -16.79 -1.10 1.08
CA SER A 146 -18.19 -1.38 0.70
C SER A 146 -19.19 -1.12 1.84
N PHE A 147 -18.77 -0.48 2.93
CA PHE A 147 -19.61 -0.12 4.08
C PHE A 147 -20.20 -1.30 4.86
N PHE A 148 -19.62 -2.50 4.71
CA PHE A 148 -19.92 -3.62 5.59
C PHE A 148 -19.25 -3.45 6.96
N PRO A 149 -19.93 -3.83 8.05
CA PRO A 149 -19.36 -3.83 9.40
C PRO A 149 -18.03 -4.57 9.45
N LEU A 150 -17.06 -3.92 10.08
CA LEU A 150 -15.73 -4.47 10.30
C LEU A 150 -15.46 -4.55 11.81
N ILE A 151 -15.73 -3.48 12.57
CA ILE A 151 -15.67 -3.46 14.04
C ILE A 151 -17.10 -3.39 14.60
N GLU A 152 -17.37 -4.18 15.64
CA GLU A 152 -18.61 -4.07 16.42
C GLU A 152 -18.68 -2.73 17.16
N PRO A 153 -19.78 -1.97 17.06
CA PRO A 153 -19.90 -0.70 17.75
C PRO A 153 -19.74 -0.85 19.27
N PRO A 154 -18.85 -0.06 19.92
CA PRO A 154 -18.68 -0.13 21.37
C PRO A 154 -19.99 0.28 22.08
N THR A 155 -20.33 -0.43 23.15
CA THR A 155 -21.60 -0.21 23.88
C THR A 155 -21.51 0.84 24.99
N SER A 156 -20.32 1.40 25.24
CA SER A 156 -20.05 2.41 26.26
C SER A 156 -18.75 3.15 25.97
N ASP A 157 -18.53 4.29 26.63
CA ASP A 157 -17.25 5.02 26.55
C ASP A 157 -16.06 4.17 27.03
N ALA A 158 -16.26 3.36 28.06
CA ALA A 158 -15.21 2.45 28.55
C ALA A 158 -14.85 1.39 27.50
N ALA A 159 -15.83 0.87 26.77
CA ALA A 159 -15.59 -0.09 25.68
C ALA A 159 -14.88 0.58 24.49
N LEU A 160 -15.21 1.84 24.19
CA LEU A 160 -14.52 2.63 23.16
C LEU A 160 -13.04 2.87 23.54
N VAL A 161 -12.76 3.17 24.80
CA VAL A 161 -11.38 3.33 25.29
C VAL A 161 -10.60 2.02 25.25
N ASP A 162 -11.21 0.90 25.65
CA ASP A 162 -10.60 -0.44 25.54
C ASP A 162 -10.29 -0.81 24.07
N LEU A 163 -11.23 -0.51 23.15
CA LEU A 163 -11.02 -0.68 21.72
C LEU A 163 -9.82 0.15 21.23
N ALA A 164 -9.80 1.44 21.50
CA ALA A 164 -8.71 2.32 21.06
C ALA A 164 -7.35 1.86 21.61
N ALA A 165 -7.29 1.53 22.90
CA ALA A 165 -6.07 1.04 23.55
C ALA A 165 -5.56 -0.26 22.91
N ALA A 166 -6.45 -1.22 22.62
CA ALA A 166 -6.06 -2.47 21.98
C ALA A 166 -5.48 -2.25 20.57
N PHE A 167 -6.07 -1.35 19.78
CA PHE A 167 -5.56 -0.99 18.46
C PHE A 167 -4.21 -0.27 18.53
N GLU A 168 -4.01 0.64 19.49
CA GLU A 168 -2.71 1.29 19.72
C GLU A 168 -1.63 0.29 20.14
N ASP A 169 -1.94 -0.58 21.10
CA ASP A 169 -1.00 -1.58 21.64
C ASP A 169 -0.50 -2.55 20.58
N VAL A 170 -1.37 -3.01 19.67
CA VAL A 170 -0.95 -3.89 18.58
C VAL A 170 -0.30 -3.12 17.44
N ALA A 171 -0.70 -1.88 17.16
CA ALA A 171 -0.10 -1.07 16.11
C ALA A 171 1.43 -0.95 16.30
N ASP A 172 1.89 -0.69 17.53
CA ASP A 172 3.32 -0.48 17.80
C ASP A 172 4.21 -1.71 17.54
N ARG A 173 3.63 -2.92 17.57
CA ARG A 173 4.33 -4.21 17.41
C ARG A 173 4.58 -4.63 15.96
N GLY A 174 3.86 -4.04 15.00
CA GLY A 174 4.00 -4.36 13.57
C GLY A 174 3.99 -3.11 12.70
N LEU A 175 2.89 -2.35 12.70
CA LEU A 175 2.79 -1.10 11.94
C LEU A 175 3.83 -0.07 12.38
N GLY A 176 4.06 0.11 13.68
CA GLY A 176 5.07 1.03 14.20
C GLY A 176 6.50 0.60 13.82
N VAL A 177 6.74 -0.70 13.70
CA VAL A 177 8.01 -1.26 13.21
C VAL A 177 8.17 -0.91 11.73
N TYR A 178 7.15 -1.19 10.91
CA TYR A 178 7.11 -0.83 9.50
C TYR A 178 7.40 0.67 9.27
N GLU A 179 6.70 1.57 9.96
CA GLU A 179 6.87 3.02 9.77
C GLU A 179 8.30 3.47 10.12
N ARG A 180 8.83 3.03 11.27
CA ARG A 180 10.21 3.36 11.67
C ARG A 180 11.22 2.81 10.69
N THR A 181 11.07 1.56 10.26
CA THR A 181 11.97 0.91 9.31
C THR A 181 11.91 1.58 7.94
N ARG A 182 10.72 1.91 7.42
CA ARG A 182 10.56 2.67 6.17
C ARG A 182 11.28 4.02 6.26
N ASP A 183 11.05 4.78 7.32
CA ASP A 183 11.61 6.12 7.47
C ASP A 183 13.14 6.06 7.66
N GLU A 184 13.66 5.09 8.41
CA GLU A 184 15.11 4.84 8.54
C GLU A 184 15.73 4.47 7.19
N LEU A 185 15.10 3.59 6.43
CA LEU A 185 15.57 3.21 5.09
C LEU A 185 15.63 4.43 4.17
N ILE A 186 14.59 5.27 4.13
CA ILE A 186 14.59 6.51 3.35
C ILE A 186 15.83 7.35 3.67
N GLU A 187 16.12 7.61 4.95
CA GLU A 187 17.29 8.43 5.34
C GLU A 187 18.63 7.75 5.03
N ARG A 188 18.72 6.41 5.08
CA ARG A 188 19.92 5.66 4.67
C ARG A 188 20.15 5.75 3.17
N PHE A 189 19.10 5.61 2.36
CA PHE A 189 19.19 5.79 0.91
C PHE A 189 19.55 7.25 0.54
N VAL A 190 18.94 8.23 1.21
CA VAL A 190 19.32 9.64 1.06
C VAL A 190 20.81 9.83 1.36
N THR A 191 21.29 9.35 2.50
CA THR A 191 22.70 9.50 2.90
C THR A 191 23.64 8.87 1.87
N ARG A 192 23.33 7.64 1.42
CA ARG A 192 24.11 6.93 0.40
C ARG A 192 24.15 7.71 -0.92
N THR A 193 23.01 8.20 -1.39
CA THR A 193 22.91 8.92 -2.67
C THR A 193 23.53 10.32 -2.58
N MET A 194 23.46 11.00 -1.45
CA MET A 194 24.21 12.26 -1.23
C MET A 194 25.73 12.05 -1.28
N ALA A 195 26.22 10.91 -0.80
CA ALA A 195 27.65 10.60 -0.81
C ALA A 195 28.17 10.19 -2.19
N GLY A 196 27.37 9.44 -2.97
CA GLY A 196 27.76 8.88 -4.26
C GLY A 196 27.23 9.61 -5.50
N GLY A 197 26.28 10.54 -5.33
CA GLY A 197 25.44 11.06 -6.41
C GLY A 197 24.44 10.03 -6.95
N GLY A 198 23.77 10.37 -8.05
CA GLY A 198 22.82 9.49 -8.73
C GLY A 198 21.38 9.73 -8.30
N THR A 199 20.52 8.73 -8.54
CA THR A 199 19.08 8.82 -8.27
C THR A 199 18.69 7.85 -7.16
N PHE A 200 17.82 8.30 -6.27
CA PHE A 200 17.06 7.44 -5.37
C PHE A 200 15.57 7.71 -5.55
N THR A 201 14.80 6.64 -5.74
CA THR A 201 13.34 6.71 -5.81
C THR A 201 12.71 5.87 -4.70
N THR A 202 11.77 6.47 -3.96
CA THR A 202 10.86 5.72 -3.10
C THR A 202 9.53 5.47 -3.82
N LEU A 203 9.13 4.21 -3.91
CA LEU A 203 7.94 3.75 -4.62
C LEU A 203 6.91 3.20 -3.62
N SER A 204 5.75 3.83 -3.51
CA SER A 204 4.59 3.32 -2.75
C SER A 204 3.79 2.37 -3.64
N PHE A 205 3.87 1.07 -3.41
CA PHE A 205 3.25 0.04 -4.24
C PHE A 205 1.91 -0.40 -3.64
N HIS A 206 0.87 -0.30 -4.46
CA HIS A 206 -0.52 -0.55 -4.07
C HIS A 206 -1.23 -1.40 -5.11
N ASP A 207 -2.36 -1.98 -4.70
CA ASP A 207 -3.31 -2.59 -5.64
C ASP A 207 -4.75 -2.22 -5.29
N THR A 208 -5.59 -2.04 -6.31
CA THR A 208 -7.02 -1.77 -6.12
C THR A 208 -7.82 -2.51 -7.18
N MET A 209 -8.99 -3.04 -6.80
CA MET A 209 -9.95 -3.59 -7.76
C MET A 209 -10.84 -2.51 -8.37
N ASN A 210 -11.20 -2.67 -9.64
CA ASN A 210 -12.24 -1.86 -10.29
C ASN A 210 -13.67 -2.31 -9.93
N THR A 211 -13.77 -3.31 -9.06
CA THR A 211 -14.99 -3.82 -8.47
C THR A 211 -14.92 -3.73 -6.94
N THR A 212 -16.07 -3.76 -6.28
CA THR A 212 -16.21 -3.76 -4.83
C THR A 212 -17.02 -4.96 -4.38
N THR A 213 -16.88 -5.28 -3.10
CA THR A 213 -17.45 -6.50 -2.53
C THR A 213 -18.93 -6.37 -2.24
N ARG A 214 -19.67 -7.46 -2.43
CA ARG A 214 -21.06 -7.69 -2.01
C ARG A 214 -21.12 -8.40 -0.67
N ILE A 215 -22.33 -8.45 -0.09
CA ILE A 215 -22.56 -9.09 1.20
C ILE A 215 -22.28 -10.61 1.20
N ASP A 216 -22.36 -11.26 0.04
CA ASP A 216 -22.05 -12.68 -0.16
C ASP A 216 -20.56 -12.93 -0.50
N GLY A 217 -19.73 -11.89 -0.42
CA GLY A 217 -18.28 -11.95 -0.64
C GLY A 217 -17.85 -11.90 -2.11
N ALA A 218 -18.78 -11.80 -3.07
CA ALA A 218 -18.44 -11.59 -4.46
C ALA A 218 -17.88 -10.17 -4.67
N VAL A 219 -16.74 -10.06 -5.35
CA VAL A 219 -16.12 -8.77 -5.73
C VAL A 219 -16.47 -8.46 -7.19
N ASP A 220 -17.71 -8.07 -7.43
CA ASP A 220 -18.28 -7.93 -8.79
C ASP A 220 -19.02 -6.60 -9.02
N VAL A 221 -19.19 -5.74 -8.01
CA VAL A 221 -19.92 -4.48 -8.13
C VAL A 221 -18.99 -3.44 -8.74
N PRO A 222 -19.25 -2.94 -9.96
CA PRO A 222 -18.32 -2.01 -10.60
C PRO A 222 -18.20 -0.69 -9.81
N ARG A 223 -16.97 -0.18 -9.66
CA ARG A 223 -16.75 1.18 -9.18
C ARG A 223 -17.31 2.21 -10.16
N GLU A 224 -17.58 3.41 -9.67
CA GLU A 224 -17.91 4.54 -10.54
C GLU A 224 -16.77 4.81 -11.52
N PRO A 225 -17.04 5.23 -12.78
CA PRO A 225 -16.00 5.42 -13.79
C PRO A 225 -14.84 6.33 -13.35
N ALA A 226 -15.12 7.35 -12.54
CA ALA A 226 -14.10 8.28 -12.03
C ALA A 226 -13.16 7.65 -10.99
N ASP A 227 -13.54 6.53 -10.40
CA ASP A 227 -12.77 5.81 -9.36
C ASP A 227 -12.10 4.55 -9.92
N ARG A 228 -12.19 4.31 -11.24
CA ARG A 228 -11.58 3.14 -11.89
C ARG A 228 -10.13 3.40 -12.25
N LEU A 229 -9.29 2.42 -11.95
CA LEU A 229 -7.93 2.33 -12.46
C LEU A 229 -7.90 2.03 -13.96
N PRO A 230 -6.80 2.42 -14.64
CA PRO A 230 -6.51 1.94 -15.97
C PRO A 230 -6.30 0.42 -15.98
N GLY A 231 -6.17 -0.16 -17.16
CA GLY A 231 -6.07 -1.62 -17.35
C GLY A 231 -4.85 -2.30 -16.71
N MET A 232 -3.91 -1.55 -16.13
CA MET A 232 -2.74 -2.09 -15.44
C MET A 232 -2.29 -1.28 -14.23
N VAL A 233 -1.87 -0.02 -14.41
CA VAL A 233 -1.29 0.76 -13.30
C VAL A 233 -1.51 2.26 -13.47
N ALA A 234 -1.79 2.95 -12.37
CA ALA A 234 -1.71 4.39 -12.27
C ALA A 234 -0.43 4.79 -11.53
N LEU A 235 0.41 5.62 -12.17
CA LEU A 235 1.62 6.17 -11.55
C LEU A 235 1.35 7.59 -11.08
N SER A 236 1.64 7.89 -9.81
CA SER A 236 1.20 9.15 -9.22
C SER A 236 2.33 9.89 -8.52
N ASN A 237 2.44 11.18 -8.82
CA ASN A 237 3.43 12.12 -8.27
C ASN A 237 2.78 13.39 -7.69
N ARG A 238 1.48 13.35 -7.38
CA ARG A 238 0.65 14.49 -6.93
C ARG A 238 0.32 15.52 -8.01
N GLY A 239 0.79 15.34 -9.24
CA GLY A 239 0.50 16.20 -10.38
C GLY A 239 -0.89 16.00 -11.01
N ASP A 240 -1.06 16.57 -12.20
CA ASP A 240 -2.20 16.37 -13.08
C ASP A 240 -2.07 15.09 -13.91
N ALA A 241 -2.96 14.89 -14.89
CA ALA A 241 -2.95 13.71 -15.76
C ALA A 241 -1.66 13.52 -16.58
N ASN A 242 -0.82 14.57 -16.70
CA ASN A 242 0.48 14.53 -17.37
C ASN A 242 1.65 14.45 -16.39
N GLY A 243 1.37 14.43 -15.09
CA GLY A 243 2.36 14.53 -14.02
C GLY A 243 2.75 15.96 -13.67
N ASP A 244 2.19 16.97 -14.33
CA ASP A 244 2.60 18.36 -14.16
C ASP A 244 1.95 18.98 -12.90
N ARG A 245 2.52 20.08 -12.42
CA ARG A 245 2.09 20.72 -11.17
C ARG A 245 0.62 21.18 -11.23
N ARG A 246 -0.13 20.92 -10.15
CA ARG A 246 -1.52 21.37 -9.99
C ARG A 246 -1.62 22.57 -9.05
N GLY A 247 -1.68 23.77 -9.61
CA GLY A 247 -1.69 24.99 -8.80
C GLY A 247 -0.47 25.04 -7.88
N ASP A 248 -0.69 25.27 -6.59
CA ASP A 248 0.39 25.36 -5.61
C ASP A 248 0.85 24.02 -5.03
N ASP A 249 0.18 22.90 -5.32
CA ASP A 249 0.59 21.57 -4.84
C ASP A 249 1.94 21.19 -5.46
N ALA A 250 2.93 20.84 -4.64
CA ALA A 250 4.22 20.34 -5.12
C ALA A 250 4.08 18.92 -5.68
N VAL A 251 4.76 18.65 -6.79
CA VAL A 251 4.92 17.27 -7.30
C VAL A 251 6.04 16.56 -6.55
N THR A 252 5.92 15.24 -6.41
CA THR A 252 6.85 14.40 -5.64
C THR A 252 7.91 13.73 -6.51
N MET A 253 7.76 13.80 -7.84
CA MET A 253 8.70 13.32 -8.85
C MET A 253 8.64 14.28 -10.05
N ASP A 254 9.78 14.51 -10.71
CA ASP A 254 9.82 15.34 -11.92
C ASP A 254 8.83 14.81 -12.99
N PRO A 255 8.00 15.68 -13.61
CA PRO A 255 6.99 15.24 -14.57
C PRO A 255 7.56 14.51 -15.80
N ALA A 256 8.74 14.91 -16.29
CA ALA A 256 9.36 14.23 -17.43
C ALA A 256 9.82 12.83 -17.03
N ARG A 257 10.42 12.68 -15.84
CA ARG A 257 10.79 11.36 -15.30
C ARG A 257 9.56 10.47 -15.06
N LEU A 258 8.46 11.01 -14.55
CA LEU A 258 7.22 10.22 -14.39
C LEU A 258 6.71 9.69 -15.74
N ARG A 259 6.72 10.54 -16.79
CA ARG A 259 6.31 10.13 -18.14
C ARG A 259 7.26 9.09 -18.73
N SER A 260 8.57 9.20 -18.50
CA SER A 260 9.54 8.17 -18.86
C SER A 260 9.28 6.85 -18.14
N LEU A 261 9.00 6.89 -16.83
CA LEU A 261 8.65 5.70 -16.05
C LEU A 261 7.37 5.04 -16.57
N ALA A 262 6.35 5.84 -16.91
CA ALA A 262 5.11 5.35 -17.51
C ALA A 262 5.35 4.70 -18.89
N ALA A 263 6.19 5.30 -19.74
CA ALA A 263 6.56 4.71 -21.02
C ALA A 263 7.31 3.38 -20.85
N ALA A 264 8.22 3.31 -19.87
CA ALA A 264 8.95 2.10 -19.54
C ALA A 264 8.03 0.97 -19.04
N HIS A 265 7.01 1.28 -18.23
CA HIS A 265 5.98 0.32 -17.83
C HIS A 265 5.18 -0.20 -19.02
N ARG A 266 4.74 0.66 -19.95
CA ARG A 266 4.03 0.22 -21.16
C ARG A 266 4.86 -0.77 -21.97
N MET A 267 6.14 -0.46 -22.15
CA MET A 267 7.08 -1.29 -22.90
C MET A 267 7.29 -2.65 -22.23
N ALA A 268 7.71 -2.66 -20.96
CA ALA A 268 8.11 -3.88 -20.27
C ALA A 268 6.94 -4.84 -20.01
N PHE A 269 5.74 -4.30 -19.74
CA PHE A 269 4.54 -5.11 -19.56
C PHE A 269 3.84 -5.47 -20.89
N GLY A 270 4.25 -4.88 -22.02
CA GLY A 270 3.65 -5.14 -23.31
C GLY A 270 2.17 -4.73 -23.39
N VAL A 271 1.79 -3.66 -22.70
CA VAL A 271 0.40 -3.20 -22.57
C VAL A 271 0.13 -1.97 -23.45
N PRO A 272 -1.13 -1.75 -23.89
CA PRO A 272 -1.50 -0.57 -24.66
C PRO A 272 -1.35 0.72 -23.84
N ASP A 273 -1.24 1.86 -24.52
CA ASP A 273 -0.97 3.16 -23.88
C ASP A 273 -1.93 3.50 -22.74
N GLY A 274 -3.23 3.22 -22.92
CA GLY A 274 -4.27 3.50 -21.95
C GLY A 274 -4.27 2.59 -20.71
N ALA A 275 -3.47 1.52 -20.69
CA ALA A 275 -3.34 0.64 -19.52
C ALA A 275 -2.44 1.24 -18.42
N VAL A 276 -1.60 2.22 -18.78
CA VAL A 276 -0.76 2.96 -17.84
C VAL A 276 -1.19 4.43 -17.89
N GLN A 277 -1.62 4.98 -16.76
CA GLN A 277 -2.02 6.39 -16.65
C GLN A 277 -1.27 7.09 -15.52
N CYS A 278 -1.30 8.42 -15.51
CA CYS A 278 -0.70 9.21 -14.44
C CYS A 278 -1.78 9.90 -13.61
N ASN A 279 -1.61 9.89 -12.28
CA ASN A 279 -2.44 10.63 -11.32
C ASN A 279 -3.97 10.44 -11.48
N GLN A 280 -4.42 9.28 -11.97
CA GLN A 280 -5.84 8.95 -12.15
C GLN A 280 -6.11 7.49 -11.76
N PRO A 281 -7.09 7.21 -10.88
CA PRO A 281 -7.91 8.17 -10.14
C PRO A 281 -7.17 8.75 -8.92
N TYR A 282 -6.04 8.15 -8.53
CA TYR A 282 -5.28 8.52 -7.33
C TYR A 282 -4.16 9.49 -7.65
N LEU A 283 -4.01 10.52 -6.80
CA LEU A 283 -2.94 11.52 -6.93
C LEU A 283 -1.68 11.15 -6.16
N GLY A 284 -1.73 10.12 -5.33
CA GLY A 284 -0.60 9.70 -4.51
C GLY A 284 -0.92 9.60 -3.02
N SER A 285 -0.09 8.82 -2.34
CA SER A 285 -0.16 8.41 -0.96
C SER A 285 0.39 9.50 -0.03
N GLN A 286 -0.06 9.47 1.22
CA GLN A 286 0.59 10.20 2.31
C GLN A 286 2.09 9.84 2.41
N GLU A 287 2.48 8.60 2.09
CA GLU A 287 3.89 8.19 2.05
C GLU A 287 4.70 9.01 1.05
N ILE A 288 4.25 9.11 -0.21
CA ILE A 288 5.00 9.87 -1.23
C ILE A 288 4.93 11.38 -0.96
N ILE A 289 3.85 11.88 -0.33
CA ILE A 289 3.74 13.27 0.08
C ILE A 289 4.78 13.60 1.16
N ARG A 290 4.94 12.73 2.18
CA ARG A 290 5.95 12.93 3.23
C ARG A 290 7.37 12.84 2.67
N ALA A 291 7.65 11.83 1.86
CA ALA A 291 8.95 11.69 1.22
C ALA A 291 9.27 12.87 0.30
N GLY A 292 8.31 13.29 -0.54
CA GLY A 292 8.47 14.46 -1.42
C GLY A 292 8.73 15.76 -0.64
N ALA A 293 8.04 15.97 0.48
CA ALA A 293 8.30 17.11 1.36
C ALA A 293 9.72 17.08 1.95
N ARG A 294 10.19 15.90 2.36
CA ARG A 294 11.57 15.70 2.84
C ARG A 294 12.60 15.98 1.74
N PHE A 295 12.38 15.45 0.53
CA PHE A 295 13.28 15.65 -0.60
C PHE A 295 13.33 17.11 -1.06
N ALA A 296 12.21 17.83 -1.02
CA ALA A 296 12.18 19.26 -1.31
C ALA A 296 13.08 20.08 -0.35
N GLN A 297 13.16 19.69 0.93
CA GLN A 297 14.06 20.33 1.90
C GLN A 297 15.54 20.09 1.57
N LEU A 298 15.85 18.97 0.93
CA LEU A 298 17.22 18.57 0.57
C LEU A 298 17.63 19.04 -0.83
N ALA A 299 16.73 19.61 -1.63
CA ALA A 299 16.93 19.81 -3.07
C ALA A 299 18.19 20.63 -3.42
N ASN A 300 18.49 21.68 -2.66
CA ASN A 300 19.66 22.52 -2.90
C ASN A 300 20.97 21.75 -2.66
N ASP A 301 21.05 21.01 -1.54
CA ASP A 301 22.21 20.21 -1.21
C ASP A 301 22.34 19.05 -2.20
N ALA A 302 21.23 18.40 -2.53
CA ALA A 302 21.19 17.31 -3.51
C ALA A 302 21.78 17.74 -4.86
N ALA A 303 21.44 18.94 -5.34
CA ALA A 303 22.00 19.49 -6.57
C ALA A 303 23.54 19.68 -6.51
N VAL A 304 24.08 20.10 -5.37
CA VAL A 304 25.55 20.22 -5.16
C VAL A 304 26.23 18.85 -5.22
N HIS A 305 25.56 17.82 -4.72
CA HIS A 305 26.07 16.45 -4.66
C HIS A 305 25.77 15.60 -5.91
N GLY A 306 25.11 16.16 -6.92
CA GLY A 306 24.66 15.40 -8.10
C GLY A 306 23.66 14.30 -7.74
N ALA A 307 22.89 14.50 -6.67
CA ALA A 307 21.86 13.60 -6.17
C ALA A 307 20.47 14.04 -6.65
N THR A 308 19.63 13.07 -7.01
CA THR A 308 18.23 13.26 -7.39
C THR A 308 17.36 12.36 -6.52
N PHE A 309 16.26 12.92 -6.01
CA PHE A 309 15.31 12.21 -5.17
C PHE A 309 13.91 12.30 -5.75
N ASP A 310 13.25 11.16 -5.87
CA ASP A 310 11.87 11.05 -6.37
C ASP A 310 11.02 10.21 -5.43
N ALA A 311 9.75 10.57 -5.29
CA ALA A 311 8.74 9.75 -4.64
C ALA A 311 7.53 9.57 -5.57
N VAL A 312 7.10 8.33 -5.76
CA VAL A 312 6.03 7.96 -6.70
C VAL A 312 5.17 6.86 -6.11
N GLN A 313 3.87 6.88 -6.39
CA GLN A 313 2.98 5.76 -6.09
C GLN A 313 2.72 4.97 -7.38
N ALA A 314 2.72 3.65 -7.29
CA ALA A 314 2.15 2.77 -8.30
C ALA A 314 0.91 2.09 -7.74
N GLU A 315 -0.25 2.43 -8.28
CA GLU A 315 -1.51 1.77 -7.97
C GLU A 315 -1.84 0.78 -9.09
N PHE A 316 -1.58 -0.50 -8.86
CA PHE A 316 -1.88 -1.55 -9.83
C PHE A 316 -3.35 -1.96 -9.78
N LEU A 317 -3.90 -2.30 -10.94
CA LEU A 317 -5.17 -3.00 -11.02
C LEU A 317 -4.99 -4.40 -10.41
N ARG A 318 -5.67 -4.68 -9.29
CA ARG A 318 -5.54 -5.98 -8.61
C ARG A 318 -5.95 -7.14 -9.53
N GLU A 319 -6.95 -6.96 -10.38
CA GLU A 319 -7.32 -7.95 -11.40
C GLU A 319 -6.14 -8.29 -12.34
N PHE A 320 -5.31 -7.31 -12.67
CA PHE A 320 -4.10 -7.51 -13.47
C PHE A 320 -3.02 -8.28 -12.70
N LEU A 321 -2.83 -8.02 -11.41
CA LEU A 321 -1.85 -8.72 -10.57
C LEU A 321 -2.26 -10.16 -10.23
N LEU A 322 -3.56 -10.41 -10.12
CA LEU A 322 -4.10 -11.73 -9.79
C LEU A 322 -4.24 -12.63 -11.02
N GLY A 323 -4.45 -12.03 -12.19
CA GLY A 323 -4.78 -12.72 -13.43
C GLY A 323 -6.25 -13.15 -13.51
N ASP A 324 -6.68 -13.50 -14.72
CA ASP A 324 -8.10 -13.73 -15.04
C ASP A 324 -8.73 -14.87 -14.22
N ALA A 325 -7.99 -15.98 -14.02
CA ALA A 325 -8.50 -17.15 -13.32
C ALA A 325 -8.83 -16.85 -11.85
N ASN A 326 -7.90 -16.21 -11.14
CA ASN A 326 -8.11 -15.80 -9.75
C ASN A 326 -9.17 -14.71 -9.66
N THR A 327 -9.16 -13.74 -10.58
CA THR A 327 -10.20 -12.70 -10.64
C THR A 327 -11.59 -13.29 -10.82
N ALA A 328 -11.76 -14.32 -11.66
CA ALA A 328 -13.03 -15.00 -11.86
C ALA A 328 -13.53 -15.67 -10.57
N VAL A 329 -12.63 -16.25 -9.77
CA VAL A 329 -12.98 -16.80 -8.45
C VAL A 329 -13.43 -15.70 -7.49
N LEU A 330 -12.75 -14.54 -7.47
CA LEU A 330 -13.13 -13.41 -6.62
C LEU A 330 -14.50 -12.81 -6.98
N ARG A 331 -14.88 -12.86 -8.27
CA ARG A 331 -16.18 -12.37 -8.74
C ARG A 331 -17.36 -13.26 -8.36
N ALA A 332 -17.11 -14.48 -7.90
CA ALA A 332 -18.15 -15.38 -7.43
C ALA A 332 -18.37 -15.23 -5.91
N PRO A 333 -19.57 -15.52 -5.39
CA PRO A 333 -19.81 -15.58 -3.95
C PRO A 333 -18.84 -16.54 -3.24
N GLY A 334 -18.40 -16.19 -2.04
CA GLY A 334 -17.48 -17.02 -1.26
C GLY A 334 -16.82 -16.29 -0.10
N THR A 335 -16.25 -17.07 0.83
CA THR A 335 -15.70 -16.57 2.09
C THR A 335 -14.17 -16.67 2.22
N GLY A 336 -13.52 -17.45 1.35
CA GLY A 336 -12.06 -17.64 1.34
C GLY A 336 -11.30 -16.58 0.53
N TRP A 337 -10.01 -16.80 0.29
CA TRP A 337 -9.17 -16.00 -0.62
C TRP A 337 -8.43 -16.89 -1.62
N VAL A 338 -8.04 -16.32 -2.76
CA VAL A 338 -7.29 -17.03 -3.80
C VAL A 338 -5.81 -17.17 -3.43
N THR A 339 -5.16 -18.24 -3.89
CA THR A 339 -3.70 -18.35 -3.81
C THR A 339 -3.09 -17.64 -5.03
N PRO A 340 -2.09 -16.76 -4.87
CA PRO A 340 -1.41 -16.15 -6.02
C PRO A 340 -0.82 -17.22 -6.96
N ASP A 341 -0.99 -17.05 -8.27
CA ASP A 341 -0.32 -17.89 -9.26
C ASP A 341 1.17 -17.52 -9.30
N ALA A 342 2.02 -18.41 -8.82
CA ALA A 342 3.47 -18.17 -8.74
C ALA A 342 4.10 -17.85 -10.10
N ALA A 343 3.64 -18.49 -11.19
CA ALA A 343 4.17 -18.22 -12.52
C ALA A 343 3.72 -16.85 -13.02
N HIS A 344 2.51 -16.42 -12.67
CA HIS A 344 2.03 -15.08 -12.98
C HIS A 344 2.78 -14.02 -12.18
N VAL A 345 2.94 -14.21 -10.86
CA VAL A 345 3.73 -13.34 -9.98
C VAL A 345 5.16 -13.18 -10.49
N ASP A 346 5.83 -14.26 -10.89
CA ASP A 346 7.18 -14.22 -11.45
C ASP A 346 7.24 -13.37 -12.74
N ARG A 347 6.28 -13.53 -13.66
CA ARG A 347 6.20 -12.70 -14.87
C ARG A 347 6.01 -11.22 -14.53
N ILE A 348 5.14 -10.89 -13.59
CA ILE A 348 4.89 -9.51 -13.16
C ILE A 348 6.14 -8.90 -12.53
N ALA A 349 6.82 -9.63 -11.63
CA ALA A 349 8.04 -9.17 -11.00
C ALA A 349 9.17 -8.92 -12.02
N HIS A 350 9.32 -9.81 -13.01
CA HIS A 350 10.25 -9.60 -14.12
C HIS A 350 9.90 -8.37 -14.96
N ALA A 351 8.61 -8.15 -15.25
CA ALA A 351 8.16 -6.94 -15.94
C ALA A 351 8.40 -5.66 -15.13
N CYS A 352 8.23 -5.69 -13.80
CA CYS A 352 8.63 -4.59 -12.92
C CYS A 352 10.14 -4.30 -13.07
N ARG A 353 11.00 -5.31 -12.92
CA ARG A 353 12.45 -5.14 -13.12
C ARG A 353 12.77 -4.53 -14.48
N ASP A 354 12.20 -5.09 -15.54
CA ASP A 354 12.46 -4.67 -16.91
C ASP A 354 11.95 -3.23 -17.18
N ALA A 355 10.84 -2.83 -16.55
CA ALA A 355 10.34 -1.45 -16.61
C ALA A 355 11.33 -0.48 -15.94
N TRP A 356 11.88 -0.85 -14.78
CA TRP A 356 12.86 -0.02 -14.10
C TRP A 356 14.21 0.00 -14.83
N ASP A 357 14.60 -1.08 -15.49
CA ASP A 357 15.78 -1.11 -16.38
C ASP A 357 15.62 -0.19 -17.58
N ALA A 358 14.47 -0.24 -18.25
CA ALA A 358 14.17 0.66 -19.35
C ALA A 358 14.10 2.12 -18.89
N TYR A 359 13.56 2.40 -17.69
CA TYR A 359 13.52 3.73 -17.11
C TYR A 359 14.92 4.27 -16.80
N ARG A 360 15.81 3.46 -16.21
CA ARG A 360 17.21 3.86 -15.91
C ARG A 360 18.02 4.15 -17.18
N ALA A 361 17.66 3.54 -18.30
CA ALA A 361 18.38 3.69 -19.57
C ALA A 361 17.91 4.89 -20.43
N ALA A 362 16.76 5.49 -20.09
CA ALA A 362 16.15 6.62 -20.78
C ALA A 362 16.67 7.96 -20.21
#